data_AF-A0A7W5ED87-F1
#
_entry.id   AF-A0A7W5ED87-F1
#
_cell.length_a   1.000
_cell.length_b   1.000
_cell.length_c   1.000
_cell.angle_alpha   90.00
_cell.angle_beta   90.00
_cell.angle_gamma   90.00
#
_symmetry.space_group_name_H-M   'P 1'
#
loop_
_entity.id
_entity.type
_entity.pdbx_description
1 polymer ?
#
loop_
_entity_poly.entity_id
_entity_poly.type
_entity_poly.pdbx_seq_one_letter_code
_entity_poly.pdbx_strand_id
1 'polypeptide(L)' 'MVDSKLQTGTAGLFVCDAAVLPAPWGLPPTLTLLCLGRRLGRQLAAATGMTGNQ' A
#
# COMPACT_ATOMS: atom_id res chain seq x y z
N MET A 1 -9.00 9.69 -3.35
CA MET A 1 -8.52 8.99 -4.56
C MET A 1 -7.03 8.71 -4.39
N VAL A 2 -6.55 7.54 -4.80
CA VAL A 2 -5.14 7.12 -4.66
C VAL A 2 -4.58 6.67 -6.01
N ASP A 3 -3.26 6.70 -6.16
CA ASP A 3 -2.55 6.14 -7.32
C ASP A 3 -2.23 4.64 -7.16
N SER A 4 -1.54 4.05 -8.13
CA SER A 4 -1.12 2.63 -8.10
C SER A 4 -0.05 2.31 -7.03
N LYS A 5 0.57 3.33 -6.44
CA LYS A 5 1.49 3.22 -5.30
C LYS A 5 0.75 3.38 -3.97
N LEU A 6 -0.58 3.48 -3.98
CA LEU A 6 -1.43 3.70 -2.82
C LEU A 6 -1.25 5.08 -2.17
N GLN A 7 -0.61 6.01 -2.86
CA GLN A 7 -0.40 7.37 -2.37
C GLN A 7 -1.61 8.24 -2.71
N THR A 8 -2.01 9.09 -1.78
CA THR A 8 -3.01 10.14 -2.05
C THR A 8 -2.38 11.30 -2.83
N GLY A 9 -3.19 12.30 -3.20
CA GLY A 9 -2.66 13.55 -3.74
C GLY A 9 -1.76 14.32 -2.75
N THR A 10 -1.86 14.03 -1.45
CA THR A 10 -1.00 14.62 -0.42
C THR A 10 0.28 13.80 -0.28
N ALA A 11 1.42 14.47 -0.39
CA ALA A 11 2.73 13.83 -0.29
C ALA A 11 2.94 13.14 1.07
N GLY A 12 3.42 11.89 1.05
CA GLY A 12 3.69 11.11 2.26
C GLY A 12 2.46 10.48 2.93
N LEU A 13 1.26 10.68 2.38
CA LEU A 13 0.02 10.10 2.89
C LEU A 13 -0.45 8.94 1.99
N PHE A 14 -0.55 7.75 2.58
CA PHE A 14 -0.88 6.49 1.89
C PHE A 14 -2.13 5.83 2.47
N VAL A 15 -2.85 5.06 1.66
CA VAL A 15 -4.05 4.30 2.08
C VAL A 15 -3.94 2.86 1.61
N CYS A 16 -4.05 1.90 2.53
CA CYS A 16 -3.96 0.46 2.23
C CYS A 16 -5.12 -0.32 2.87
N ASP A 17 -6.34 -0.02 2.43
CA ASP A 17 -7.58 -0.67 2.90
C ASP A 17 -8.47 -1.06 1.71
N ALA A 18 -9.57 -1.79 1.93
CA ALA A 18 -10.48 -2.31 0.91
C ALA A 18 -11.03 -1.22 -0.03
N ALA A 19 -11.08 0.04 0.41
CA ALA A 19 -11.48 1.19 -0.40
C ALA A 19 -10.59 1.44 -1.64
N VAL A 20 -9.39 0.85 -1.71
CA VAL A 20 -8.50 0.97 -2.89
C VAL A 20 -8.79 -0.05 -3.98
N LEU A 21 -9.68 -1.01 -3.72
CA LEU A 21 -10.09 -2.00 -4.71
C LEU A 21 -10.99 -1.34 -5.77
N PRO A 22 -10.88 -1.74 -7.05
CA PRO A 22 -11.62 -1.09 -8.13
C PRO A 22 -13.14 -1.31 -8.04
N ALA A 23 -13.56 -2.41 -7.40
CA ALA A 23 -14.96 -2.74 -7.16
C ALA A 23 -15.07 -3.72 -5.97
N PRO A 24 -16.25 -3.84 -5.34
CA PRO A 24 -16.53 -4.92 -4.40
C PRO A 24 -16.43 -6.29 -5.09
N TRP A 25 -15.78 -7.26 -4.44
CA TRP A 25 -15.59 -8.60 -4.99
C TRP A 25 -16.53 -9.65 -4.40
N GLY A 26 -17.38 -9.28 -3.45
CA GLY A 26 -18.28 -10.22 -2.75
C GLY A 26 -17.58 -11.25 -1.86
N LEU A 27 -16.26 -11.13 -1.68
CA LEU A 27 -15.44 -11.99 -0.82
C LEU A 27 -14.56 -11.12 0.09
N PRO A 28 -14.16 -11.61 1.28
CA PRO A 28 -13.23 -10.90 2.14
C PRO A 28 -11.88 -10.67 1.43
N PRO A 29 -11.40 -9.42 1.26
CA PRO A 29 -10.17 -9.12 0.53
C PRO A 29 -8.91 -9.29 1.41
N THR A 30 -8.97 -10.12 2.46
CA THR A 30 -7.95 -10.22 3.51
C THR A 30 -6.55 -10.49 2.95
N LEU A 31 -6.42 -11.50 2.07
CA LEU A 31 -5.13 -11.84 1.47
C LEU A 31 -4.61 -10.71 0.56
N THR A 32 -5.51 -10.06 -0.18
CA THR A 32 -5.17 -8.93 -1.04
C THR A 32 -4.65 -7.75 -0.24
N LEU A 33 -5.33 -7.38 0.85
CA LEU A 33 -4.90 -6.30 1.74
C LEU A 33 -3.57 -6.63 2.43
N LEU A 34 -3.36 -7.89 2.84
CA LEU A 34 -2.09 -8.33 3.40
C LEU A 34 -0.94 -8.18 2.39
N CYS A 35 -1.15 -8.59 1.14
CA CYS A 35 -0.17 -8.44 0.06
C CYS A 35 0.11 -6.97 -0.29
N LEU A 36 -0.93 -6.14 -0.37
CA LEU A 36 -0.81 -4.71 -0.63
C LEU A 36 -0.02 -4.02 0.49
N GLY A 37 -0.33 -4.32 1.75
CA GLY A 37 0.37 -3.77 2.91
C GLY A 37 1.84 -4.18 2.94
N ARG A 38 2.14 -5.46 2.69
CA ARG A 38 3.53 -5.95 2.58
C ARG A 38 4.29 -5.27 1.43
N ARG A 39 3.66 -5.05 0.27
CA ARG A 39 4.27 -4.34 -0.85
C ARG A 39 4.57 -2.89 -0.48
N LEU A 40 3.59 -2.18 0.09
CA LEU A 40 3.73 -0.80 0.53
C LEU A 40 4.86 -0.65 1.56
N GLY A 41 4.90 -1.51 2.58
CA GLY A 41 5.95 -1.49 3.60
C GLY A 41 7.36 -1.63 3.00
N ARG A 42 7.54 -2.53 2.01
CA ARG A 42 8.82 -2.66 1.30
C ARG A 42 9.18 -1.41 0.49
N GLN A 43 8.20 -0.82 -0.19
CA GLN A 43 8.41 0.41 -0.96
C GLN A 43 8.84 1.57 -0.05
N LEU A 44 8.18 1.74 1.11
CA LEU A 44 8.51 2.77 2.08
C LEU A 44 9.87 2.55 2.74
N ALA A 45 10.19 1.31 3.11
CA ALA A 45 11.51 0.97 3.69
C ALA A 45 12.65 1.27 2.71
N ALA A 46 12.47 0.93 1.42
CA ALA A 46 13.43 1.23 0.37
C ALA A 46 13.55 2.74 0.10
N ALA A 47 12.45 3.49 0.15
CA ALA A 47 12.43 4.93 -0.09
C ALA A 47 13.05 5.75 1.06
N THR A 48 12.89 5.30 2.30
CA THR A 48 13.40 5.97 3.51
C THR A 48 14.89 5.70 3.75
N GLY A 49 15.56 4.89 2.91
CA GLY A 49 16.99 4.58 3.09
C GLY A 49 17.29 3.71 4.31
N MET A 50 16.29 3.00 4.86
CA MET A 50 16.49 1.97 5.88
C MET A 50 16.99 0.67 5.23
N THR A 51 18.04 0.77 4.42
CA THR A 51 18.91 -0.37 4.14
C THR A 51 19.59 -0.71 5.46
N GLY A 52 19.16 -1.79 6.10
CA GLY A 52 19.91 -2.36 7.21
C GLY A 52 21.33 -2.63 6.73
N ASN A 53 22.27 -1.88 7.32
CA ASN A 53 23.71 -2.16 7.39
C ASN A 53 24.46 -2.44 6.08
N GLN A 54 25.18 -1.42 5.60
CA GLN A 54 26.58 -1.59 5.17
C GLN A 54 27.45 -0.87 6.20
#